data_AF-A0A5J4QX89-F1
#
_entry.id   AF-A0A5J4QX89-F1
#
_cell.length_a   1.000
_cell.length_b   1.000
_cell.length_c   1.000
_cell.angle_alpha   90.00
_cell.angle_beta   90.00
_cell.angle_gamma   90.00
#
_symmetry.space_group_name_H-M   'P 1'
#
loop_
_entity.id
_entity.type
_entity.pdbx_description
1 polymer ?
#
loop_
_entity_poly.entity_id
_entity_poly.type
_entity_poly.pdbx_seq_one_letter_code
_entity_poly.pdbx_strand_id
1 'polypeptide(L)'
;MERNKNKTTLTTIGIDHSTNRQIDKLCKRYSLKKGEAVKLAFEYMDKASINPSEPPESVKSELAKINKRQDDLIRFIRHFEEAQLNPMVKASHAISVRFETSVQNLEAKIDAEMESSQDNIQCILKKMDEVFNEQKAATQDMTKRINLVYNFQKANMNKLFQLIVVYAELAACGITDGKKKERLKEDIDNLIILNCCQDSLNNIFIFV
;
A
#
# COMPACT_ATOMS: atom_id res chain seq x y z
N MET A 1 -9.00 72.11 -49.45
CA MET A 1 -10.26 72.89 -49.51
C MET A 1 -11.18 72.38 -48.40
N GLU A 2 -11.21 73.06 -47.26
CA GLU A 2 -12.10 72.76 -46.14
C GLU A 2 -13.55 73.07 -46.51
N ARG A 3 -14.44 72.09 -46.37
CA ARG A 3 -15.90 72.30 -46.48
C ARG A 3 -16.42 72.77 -45.13
N ASN A 4 -16.63 74.07 -45.00
CA ASN A 4 -17.31 74.70 -43.88
C ASN A 4 -18.79 74.23 -43.85
N LYS A 5 -19.13 73.29 -42.98
CA LYS A 5 -20.42 72.58 -42.93
C LYS A 5 -21.43 73.16 -41.92
N ASN A 6 -21.32 74.44 -41.55
CA ASN A 6 -22.26 75.04 -40.59
C ASN A 6 -23.16 76.10 -41.25
N LYS A 7 -23.98 75.71 -42.22
CA LYS A 7 -25.22 76.47 -42.52
C LYS A 7 -26.24 76.10 -41.45
N THR A 8 -26.23 76.82 -40.33
CA THR A 8 -27.31 76.74 -39.34
C THR A 8 -28.55 77.41 -39.92
N THR A 9 -29.40 76.64 -40.59
CA THR A 9 -30.74 77.08 -40.97
C THR A 9 -31.51 77.35 -39.69
N LEU A 10 -31.74 78.62 -39.35
CA LEU A 10 -32.52 79.00 -38.17
C LEU A 10 -34.00 78.71 -38.47
N THR A 11 -34.49 77.57 -38.02
CA THR A 11 -35.91 77.21 -38.09
C THR A 11 -36.62 77.73 -36.84
N THR A 12 -37.66 78.53 -37.02
CA THR A 12 -38.51 78.98 -35.91
C THR A 12 -39.60 77.94 -35.67
N ILE A 13 -39.67 77.40 -34.45
CA ILE A 13 -40.71 76.46 -34.03
C ILE A 13 -41.64 77.20 -33.06
N GLY A 14 -42.93 77.24 -33.39
CA GLY A 14 -43.96 77.78 -32.49
C GLY A 14 -44.26 76.78 -31.37
N ILE A 15 -44.21 77.24 -30.12
CA ILE A 15 -44.54 76.43 -28.94
C ILE A 15 -45.84 76.98 -28.34
N ASP A 16 -46.76 76.09 -27.96
CA ASP A 16 -48.01 76.49 -27.32
C ASP A 16 -47.78 77.23 -25.98
N HIS A 17 -48.73 78.08 -25.60
CA HIS A 17 -48.65 78.89 -24.38
C HIS A 17 -48.50 78.00 -23.13
N SER A 18 -49.13 76.83 -23.09
CA SER A 18 -49.05 75.90 -21.96
C SER A 18 -47.62 75.36 -21.76
N THR A 19 -46.98 74.90 -22.83
CA THR A 19 -45.61 74.38 -22.83
C THR A 19 -44.58 75.48 -22.56
N ASN A 20 -44.78 76.69 -23.09
CA ASN A 20 -43.92 77.84 -22.78
C ASN A 20 -43.94 78.19 -21.28
N ARG A 21 -45.09 78.08 -20.61
CA ARG A 21 -45.19 78.24 -19.14
C ARG A 21 -44.41 77.17 -18.37
N GLN A 22 -44.38 75.93 -18.87
CA GLN A 22 -43.60 74.85 -18.25
C GLN A 22 -42.10 75.09 -18.40
N ILE A 23 -41.66 75.52 -19.59
CA ILE A 23 -40.27 75.93 -19.85
C ILE A 23 -39.91 77.09 -18.93
N ASP A 24 -40.76 78.11 -18.79
CA ASP A 24 -40.54 79.24 -17.87
C ASP A 24 -40.39 78.79 -16.40
N LYS A 25 -41.23 77.86 -15.94
CA LYS A 25 -41.10 77.30 -14.59
C LYS A 25 -39.78 76.54 -14.40
N LEU A 26 -39.35 75.79 -15.41
CA LEU A 26 -38.10 75.03 -15.37
C LEU A 26 -36.87 75.95 -15.40
N CYS A 27 -36.89 76.95 -16.28
CA CYS A 27 -35.89 78.02 -16.36
C CYS A 27 -35.77 78.79 -15.04
N LYS A 28 -36.89 79.09 -14.36
CA LYS A 28 -36.87 79.75 -13.04
C LYS A 28 -36.29 78.86 -11.92
N ARG A 29 -36.57 77.56 -11.93
CA ARG A 29 -36.07 76.62 -10.89
C ARG A 29 -34.56 76.41 -10.96
N TYR A 30 -34.01 76.33 -12.18
CA TYR A 30 -32.59 76.06 -12.40
C TYR A 30 -31.80 77.31 -12.81
N SER A 31 -32.43 78.50 -12.80
CA SER A 31 -31.83 79.79 -13.21
C SER A 31 -31.21 79.77 -14.61
N LEU A 32 -31.88 79.12 -15.57
CA LEU A 32 -31.39 78.94 -16.95
C LEU A 32 -32.12 79.84 -17.95
N LYS A 33 -31.43 80.29 -19.00
CA LYS A 33 -32.06 80.98 -20.14
C LYS A 33 -32.84 79.97 -21.00
N LYS A 34 -33.94 80.39 -21.62
CA LYS A 34 -34.83 79.49 -22.41
C LYS A 34 -34.09 78.70 -23.50
N GLY A 35 -33.22 79.36 -24.27
CA GLY A 35 -32.44 78.70 -25.32
C GLY A 35 -31.42 77.69 -24.79
N GLU A 36 -30.85 77.94 -23.61
CA GLU A 36 -29.89 77.06 -22.97
C GLU A 36 -30.58 75.83 -22.37
N ALA A 37 -31.74 76.00 -21.75
CA ALA A 37 -32.55 74.91 -21.23
C ALA A 37 -32.97 73.92 -22.33
N VAL A 38 -33.34 74.41 -23.52
CA VAL A 38 -33.70 73.56 -24.66
C VAL A 38 -32.49 72.81 -25.20
N LYS A 39 -31.32 73.47 -25.33
CA LYS A 39 -30.08 72.83 -25.77
C LYS A 39 -29.67 71.70 -24.80
N LEU A 40 -29.67 71.98 -23.50
CA LEU A 40 -29.32 71.00 -22.47
C LEU A 40 -30.34 69.86 -22.40
N ALA A 41 -31.62 70.12 -22.67
CA ALA A 41 -32.64 69.06 -22.72
C ALA A 41 -32.38 68.08 -23.87
N PHE A 42 -32.04 68.57 -25.07
CA PHE A 42 -31.65 67.69 -26.18
C PHE A 42 -30.36 66.93 -25.90
N GLU A 43 -29.36 67.57 -25.31
CA GLU A 43 -28.11 66.90 -24.92
C GLU A 43 -28.35 65.84 -23.81
N TYR A 44 -29.26 66.10 -22.88
CA TYR A 44 -29.66 65.15 -21.84
C TYR A 44 -30.43 63.97 -22.43
N MET A 45 -31.37 64.21 -23.34
CA MET A 45 -32.12 63.14 -24.02
C MET A 45 -31.19 62.24 -24.85
N ASP A 46 -30.22 62.83 -25.55
CA ASP A 46 -29.23 62.10 -26.34
C ASP A 46 -28.30 61.27 -25.44
N LYS A 47 -27.74 61.88 -24.38
CA LYS A 47 -26.85 61.19 -23.43
C LYS A 47 -27.55 60.14 -22.57
N ALA A 48 -28.81 60.38 -22.18
CA ALA A 48 -29.60 59.43 -21.39
C ALA A 48 -30.35 58.42 -22.27
N SER A 49 -30.23 58.52 -23.61
CA SER A 49 -30.92 57.68 -24.59
C SER A 49 -32.44 57.58 -24.34
N ILE A 50 -33.07 58.69 -23.94
CA ILE A 50 -34.50 58.75 -23.65
C ILE A 50 -35.26 59.10 -24.93
N ASN A 51 -36.20 58.24 -25.32
CA ASN A 51 -37.09 58.50 -26.44
C ASN A 51 -38.20 59.50 -26.03
N PRO A 52 -38.24 60.73 -26.58
CA PRO A 52 -39.25 61.72 -26.21
C PRO A 52 -40.67 61.35 -26.69
N SER A 53 -40.80 60.36 -27.58
CA SER A 53 -42.09 59.85 -28.06
C SER A 53 -42.71 58.82 -27.12
N GLU A 54 -41.94 58.24 -26.19
CA GLU A 54 -42.40 57.19 -25.29
C GLU A 54 -42.43 57.70 -23.84
N PRO A 55 -43.42 57.30 -23.03
CA PRO A 55 -43.41 57.59 -21.60
C PRO A 55 -42.10 57.07 -21.01
N PRO A 56 -41.39 57.84 -20.15
CA PRO A 56 -40.13 57.39 -19.58
C PRO A 56 -40.36 56.07 -18.83
N GLU A 57 -39.67 55.00 -19.24
CA GLU A 57 -39.69 53.74 -18.50
C GLU A 57 -39.18 54.02 -17.08
N SER A 58 -40.01 53.69 -16.09
CA SER A 58 -39.69 54.01 -14.71
C SER A 58 -38.46 53.21 -14.27
N VAL A 59 -37.44 53.87 -13.74
CA VAL A 59 -36.26 53.20 -13.14
C VAL A 59 -36.69 52.12 -12.13
N LYS A 60 -37.84 52.31 -11.48
CA LYS A 60 -38.45 51.35 -10.56
C LYS A 60 -38.89 50.04 -11.25
N SER A 61 -39.43 50.09 -12.47
CA SER A 61 -39.84 48.89 -13.20
C SER A 61 -38.65 48.09 -13.74
N GLU A 62 -37.58 48.75 -14.17
CA GLU A 62 -36.35 48.07 -14.58
C GLU A 62 -35.65 47.40 -13.39
N LEU A 63 -35.56 48.10 -12.25
CA LEU A 63 -35.06 47.50 -11.01
C LEU A 63 -35.92 46.30 -10.57
N ALA A 64 -37.24 46.37 -10.71
CA ALA A 64 -38.12 45.24 -10.39
C ALA A 64 -37.89 44.04 -11.31
N LYS A 65 -37.67 44.26 -12.62
CA LYS A 65 -37.32 43.19 -13.58
C LYS A 65 -35.97 42.55 -13.22
N ILE A 66 -34.97 43.36 -12.86
CA ILE A 66 -33.65 42.88 -12.45
C ILE A 66 -33.76 42.05 -11.16
N ASN A 67 -34.45 42.55 -10.13
CA ASN A 67 -34.64 41.82 -8.88
C ASN A 67 -35.36 40.49 -9.09
N LYS A 68 -36.40 40.46 -9.94
CA LYS A 68 -37.08 39.21 -10.29
C LYS A 68 -36.14 38.20 -10.95
N ARG A 69 -35.29 38.65 -11.89
CA ARG A 69 -34.29 37.77 -12.52
C ARG A 69 -33.26 37.26 -11.51
N GLN A 70 -32.84 38.09 -10.55
CA GLN A 70 -31.94 37.68 -9.47
C GLN A 70 -32.60 36.61 -8.59
N ASP A 71 -33.86 36.81 -8.19
CA ASP A 71 -34.60 35.83 -7.40
C ASP A 71 -34.76 34.50 -8.13
N ASP A 72 -35.06 34.55 -9.44
CA ASP A 72 -35.18 33.36 -10.27
C ASP A 72 -33.83 32.62 -10.42
N LEU A 73 -32.72 33.34 -10.55
CA LEU A 73 -31.37 32.75 -10.56
C LEU A 73 -31.00 32.11 -9.21
N ILE A 74 -31.28 32.79 -8.10
CA ILE A 74 -31.04 32.24 -6.76
C ILE A 74 -31.88 30.97 -6.56
N ARG A 75 -33.15 30.97 -6.99
CA ARG A 75 -34.02 29.80 -6.93
C ARG A 75 -33.49 28.65 -7.77
N PHE A 76 -33.00 28.93 -8.98
CA PHE A 76 -32.39 27.94 -9.85
C PHE A 76 -31.15 27.31 -9.21
N ILE A 77 -30.24 28.12 -8.65
CA ILE A 77 -29.01 27.63 -8.02
C ILE A 77 -29.34 26.72 -6.83
N ARG A 78 -30.24 27.17 -5.93
CA ARG A 78 -30.65 26.36 -4.78
C ARG A 78 -31.29 25.05 -5.19
N HIS A 79 -32.18 25.09 -6.19
CA HIS A 79 -32.81 23.87 -6.69
C HIS A 79 -31.78 22.91 -7.28
N PHE A 80 -30.82 23.40 -8.07
CA PHE A 80 -29.75 22.57 -8.63
C PHE A 80 -28.85 21.98 -7.54
N GLU A 81 -28.48 22.77 -6.54
CA GLU A 81 -27.68 22.34 -5.41
C GLU A 81 -28.38 21.23 -4.62
N GLU A 82 -29.66 21.40 -4.30
CA GLU A 82 -30.45 20.42 -3.55
C GLU A 82 -30.76 19.16 -4.36
N ALA A 83 -31.13 19.30 -5.64
CA ALA A 83 -31.58 18.19 -6.47
C ALA A 83 -30.45 17.37 -7.09
N GLN A 84 -29.29 17.98 -7.36
CA GLN A 84 -28.19 17.32 -8.07
C GLN A 84 -26.90 17.30 -7.25
N LEU A 85 -26.39 18.47 -6.84
CA LEU A 85 -25.05 18.56 -6.25
C LEU A 85 -24.97 17.83 -4.89
N ASN A 86 -25.92 18.09 -3.98
CA ASN A 86 -25.95 17.47 -2.66
C ASN A 86 -26.07 15.94 -2.71
N PRO A 87 -26.98 15.35 -3.52
CA PRO A 87 -27.02 13.91 -3.74
C PRO A 87 -25.70 13.34 -4.30
N MET A 88 -25.07 14.02 -5.25
CA MET A 88 -23.79 13.57 -5.83
C MET A 88 -22.67 13.55 -4.78
N VAL A 89 -22.57 14.60 -3.95
CA VAL A 89 -21.58 14.66 -2.85
C VAL A 89 -21.85 13.56 -1.84
N LYS A 90 -23.11 13.33 -1.44
CA LYS A 90 -23.48 12.25 -0.51
C LYS A 90 -23.17 10.86 -1.09
N ALA A 91 -23.46 10.63 -2.37
CA ALA A 91 -23.16 9.38 -3.03
C ALA A 91 -21.65 9.14 -3.12
N SER A 92 -20.88 10.15 -3.51
CA SER A 92 -19.41 10.09 -3.55
C SER A 92 -18.82 9.79 -2.16
N HIS A 93 -19.30 10.46 -1.12
CA HIS A 93 -18.86 10.21 0.25
C HIS A 93 -19.23 8.79 0.70
N ALA A 94 -20.45 8.32 0.41
CA ALA A 94 -20.87 6.96 0.74
C ALA A 94 -20.01 5.89 0.03
N ILE A 95 -19.61 6.14 -1.23
CA ILE A 95 -18.68 5.27 -1.95
C ILE A 95 -17.31 5.27 -1.27
N SER A 96 -16.79 6.44 -0.91
CA SER A 96 -15.50 6.58 -0.22
C SER A 96 -15.48 5.79 1.09
N VAL A 97 -16.51 5.92 1.93
CA VAL A 97 -16.61 5.21 3.21
C VAL A 97 -16.70 3.69 3.01
N ARG A 98 -17.45 3.22 2.01
CA ARG A 98 -17.52 1.78 1.68
C ARG A 98 -16.19 1.23 1.20
N PHE A 99 -15.45 2.02 0.40
CA PHE A 99 -14.13 1.65 -0.06
C PHE A 99 -13.14 1.57 1.11
N GLU A 100 -13.11 2.58 1.97
CA GLU A 100 -12.26 2.60 3.17
C GLU A 100 -12.54 1.41 4.09
N THR A 101 -13.82 1.10 4.34
CA THR A 101 -14.22 -0.09 5.12
C THR A 101 -13.75 -1.39 4.45
N SER A 102 -13.82 -1.47 3.13
CA SER A 102 -13.37 -2.65 2.39
C SER A 102 -11.86 -2.84 2.47
N VAL A 103 -11.10 -1.73 2.37
CA VAL A 103 -9.65 -1.74 2.51
C VAL A 103 -9.24 -2.16 3.93
N GLN A 104 -9.85 -1.60 4.97
CA GLN A 104 -9.59 -1.99 6.36
C GLN A 104 -9.87 -3.48 6.62
N ASN A 105 -10.96 -4.02 6.05
CA ASN A 105 -11.27 -5.45 6.16
C ASN A 105 -10.25 -6.33 5.43
N LEU A 106 -9.70 -5.86 4.30
CA LEU A 106 -8.65 -6.58 3.58
C LEU A 106 -7.32 -6.53 4.33
N GLU A 107 -6.95 -5.37 4.86
CA GLU A 107 -5.76 -5.18 5.69
C GLU A 107 -5.78 -6.14 6.89
N ALA A 108 -6.87 -6.15 7.67
CA ALA A 108 -7.02 -7.05 8.81
C ALA A 108 -6.94 -8.55 8.44
N LYS A 109 -7.43 -8.93 7.25
CA LYS A 109 -7.32 -10.32 6.75
C LYS A 109 -5.90 -10.67 6.36
N ILE A 110 -5.20 -9.76 5.68
CA ILE A 110 -3.80 -9.95 5.28
C ILE A 110 -2.93 -10.08 6.52
N ASP A 111 -3.14 -9.23 7.54
CA ASP A 111 -2.39 -9.29 8.79
C ASP A 111 -2.62 -10.63 9.51
N ALA A 112 -3.88 -11.07 9.63
CA ALA A 112 -4.20 -12.35 10.24
C ALA A 112 -3.61 -13.55 9.48
N GLU A 113 -3.61 -13.52 8.15
CA GLU A 113 -2.99 -14.56 7.32
C GLU A 113 -1.46 -14.55 7.45
N MET A 114 -0.86 -13.36 7.53
CA MET A 114 0.58 -13.17 7.73
C MET A 114 1.03 -13.71 9.09
N GLU A 115 0.32 -13.36 10.16
CA GLU A 115 0.58 -13.88 11.51
C GLU A 115 0.46 -15.41 11.55
N SER A 116 -0.62 -15.97 11.01
CA SER A 116 -0.80 -17.43 10.92
C SER A 116 0.31 -18.12 10.13
N SER A 117 0.72 -17.54 9.00
CA SER A 117 1.84 -18.05 8.18
C SER A 117 3.16 -18.01 8.95
N GLN A 118 3.44 -16.90 9.64
CA GLN A 118 4.65 -16.74 10.46
C GLN A 118 4.68 -17.77 11.61
N ASP A 119 3.57 -17.95 12.32
CA ASP A 119 3.44 -18.95 13.39
C ASP A 119 3.64 -20.37 12.87
N ASN A 120 3.08 -20.69 11.70
CA ASN A 120 3.27 -21.99 11.06
C ASN A 120 4.76 -22.23 10.72
N ILE A 121 5.43 -21.23 10.13
CA ILE A 121 6.86 -21.31 9.80
C ILE A 121 7.68 -21.49 11.09
N GLN A 122 7.41 -20.73 12.14
CA GLN A 122 8.11 -20.84 13.42
C GLN A 122 7.92 -22.22 14.05
N CYS A 123 6.70 -22.77 14.00
CA CYS A 123 6.39 -24.11 14.48
C CYS A 123 7.17 -25.19 13.69
N ILE A 124 7.21 -25.08 12.37
CA ILE A 124 7.96 -26.01 11.51
C ILE A 124 9.46 -25.94 11.83
N LEU A 125 10.03 -24.73 11.92
CA LEU A 125 11.45 -24.55 12.25
C LEU A 125 11.80 -25.14 13.62
N LYS A 126 10.93 -24.96 14.61
CA LYS A 126 11.12 -25.56 15.93
C LYS A 126 11.12 -27.08 15.89
N LYS A 127 10.15 -27.69 15.19
CA LYS A 127 10.10 -29.16 15.02
C LYS A 127 11.31 -29.68 14.26
N MET A 128 11.80 -28.93 13.27
CA MET A 128 13.00 -29.28 12.52
C MET A 128 14.24 -29.29 13.43
N ASP A 129 14.39 -28.30 14.31
CA ASP A 129 15.47 -28.25 15.29
C ASP A 129 15.40 -29.42 16.28
N GLU A 130 14.20 -29.75 16.78
CA GLU A 130 13.98 -30.93 17.63
C GLU A 130 14.46 -32.23 16.94
N VAL A 131 14.03 -32.47 15.69
CA VAL A 131 14.44 -33.64 14.90
C VAL A 131 15.94 -33.67 14.63
N PHE A 132 16.55 -32.54 14.30
CA PHE A 132 18.00 -32.48 14.07
C PHE A 132 18.80 -32.76 15.35
N ASN A 133 18.32 -32.32 16.50
CA ASN A 133 18.95 -32.61 17.78
C ASN A 133 18.86 -34.11 18.13
N GLU A 134 17.72 -34.75 17.89
CA GLU A 134 17.58 -36.21 18.03
C GLU A 134 18.50 -36.97 17.08
N GLN A 135 18.55 -36.56 15.80
CA GLN A 135 19.42 -37.18 14.80
C GLN A 135 20.91 -37.02 15.17
N LYS A 136 21.31 -35.87 15.71
CA LYS A 136 22.65 -35.63 16.23
C LYS A 136 22.99 -36.59 17.37
N ALA A 137 22.09 -36.78 18.32
CA ALA A 137 22.29 -37.72 19.43
C ALA A 137 22.42 -39.17 18.93
N ALA A 138 21.54 -39.61 18.03
CA ALA A 138 21.60 -40.94 17.43
C ALA A 138 22.91 -41.16 16.63
N THR A 139 23.36 -40.15 15.87
CA THR A 139 24.61 -40.21 15.11
C THR A 139 25.83 -40.29 16.04
N GLN A 140 25.80 -39.59 17.18
CA GLN A 140 26.85 -39.69 18.19
C GLN A 140 26.90 -41.08 18.83
N ASP A 141 25.75 -41.68 19.16
CA ASP A 141 25.68 -43.04 19.67
C ASP A 141 26.21 -44.06 18.65
N MET A 142 25.76 -43.96 17.40
CA MET A 142 26.24 -44.80 16.31
C MET A 142 27.75 -44.68 16.13
N THR A 143 28.30 -43.47 16.19
CA THR A 143 29.74 -43.22 16.08
C THR A 143 30.52 -43.93 17.19
N LYS A 144 30.02 -43.92 18.44
CA LYS A 144 30.62 -44.66 19.56
C LYS A 144 30.61 -46.16 19.30
N ARG A 145 29.48 -46.73 18.86
CA ARG A 145 29.36 -48.16 18.53
C ARG A 145 30.31 -48.57 17.41
N ILE A 146 30.40 -47.78 16.34
CA ILE A 146 31.34 -48.03 15.23
C ILE A 146 32.78 -48.06 15.74
N ASN A 147 33.18 -47.12 16.59
CA ASN A 147 34.53 -47.11 17.16
C ASN A 147 34.81 -48.34 18.03
N LEU A 148 33.84 -48.81 18.82
CA LEU A 148 33.97 -50.04 19.60
C LEU A 148 34.17 -51.26 18.70
N VAL A 149 33.32 -51.41 17.67
CA VAL A 149 33.42 -52.51 16.69
C VAL A 149 34.75 -52.45 15.94
N TYR A 150 35.17 -51.27 15.49
CA TYR A 150 36.45 -51.07 14.81
C TYR A 150 37.63 -51.51 15.67
N ASN A 151 37.65 -51.10 16.96
CA ASN A 151 38.71 -51.48 17.88
C ASN A 151 38.71 -52.98 18.19
N PHE A 152 37.53 -53.59 18.37
CA PHE A 152 37.38 -55.03 18.56
C PHE A 152 37.89 -55.81 17.34
N GLN A 153 37.49 -55.40 16.14
CA GLN A 153 37.97 -56.00 14.89
C GLN A 153 39.49 -55.88 14.76
N LYS A 154 40.06 -54.70 15.02
CA LYS A 154 41.50 -54.46 14.98
C LYS A 154 42.25 -55.37 15.96
N ALA A 155 41.76 -55.48 17.20
CA ALA A 155 42.36 -56.35 18.21
C ALA A 155 42.33 -57.82 17.79
N ASN A 156 41.19 -58.29 17.28
CA ASN A 156 41.03 -59.68 16.84
C ASN A 156 41.86 -59.98 15.58
N MET A 157 41.99 -59.03 14.66
CA MET A 157 42.84 -59.18 13.47
C MET A 157 44.32 -59.27 13.86
N ASN A 158 44.78 -58.48 14.83
CA ASN A 158 46.13 -58.58 15.37
C ASN A 158 46.39 -59.94 16.03
N LYS A 159 45.43 -60.45 16.83
CA LYS A 159 45.52 -61.78 17.43
C LYS A 159 45.58 -62.88 16.38
N LEU A 160 44.74 -62.82 15.35
CA LEU A 160 44.76 -63.76 14.24
C LEU A 160 46.13 -63.78 13.55
N PHE A 161 46.71 -62.60 13.32
CA PHE A 161 48.04 -62.50 12.72
C PHE A 161 49.11 -63.15 13.61
N GLN A 162 49.09 -62.89 14.92
CA GLN A 162 49.99 -63.55 15.87
C GLN A 162 49.82 -65.07 15.85
N LEU A 163 48.58 -65.56 15.83
CA LEU A 163 48.29 -66.99 15.75
C LEU A 163 48.89 -67.63 14.49
N ILE A 164 48.74 -66.98 13.33
CA ILE A 164 49.34 -67.44 12.07
C ILE A 164 50.86 -67.53 12.18
N VAL A 165 51.52 -66.53 12.79
CA VAL A 165 52.98 -66.54 12.99
C VAL A 165 53.41 -67.71 13.87
N VAL A 166 52.75 -67.92 15.01
CA VAL A 166 53.09 -69.01 15.94
C VAL A 166 52.86 -70.38 15.29
N TYR A 167 51.79 -70.55 14.51
CA TYR A 167 51.56 -71.77 13.73
C TYR A 167 52.65 -72.01 12.67
N ALA A 168 53.09 -70.96 11.98
CA ALA A 168 54.17 -71.07 11.00
C ALA A 168 55.50 -71.47 11.66
N GLU A 169 55.82 -70.88 12.83
CA GLU A 169 57.00 -71.25 13.61
C GLU A 169 56.94 -72.70 14.13
N LEU A 170 55.76 -73.15 14.58
CA LEU A 170 55.55 -74.52 15.01
C LEU A 170 55.75 -75.50 13.85
N ALA A 171 55.25 -75.17 12.66
CA ALA A 171 55.42 -75.97 11.45
C ALA A 171 56.89 -76.07 11.01
N ALA A 172 57.69 -75.03 11.28
CA ALA A 172 59.12 -75.00 10.98
C ALA A 172 60.01 -75.76 11.99
N CYS A 173 59.47 -76.22 13.14
CA CYS A 173 60.24 -76.90 14.18
C CYS A 173 60.60 -78.35 13.83
N GLY A 174 61.87 -78.74 14.01
CA GLY A 174 62.41 -80.07 13.72
C GLY A 174 62.05 -81.15 14.75
N ILE A 175 62.63 -82.36 14.60
CA ILE A 175 62.38 -83.51 15.51
C ILE A 175 63.06 -83.30 16.88
N THR A 176 64.12 -82.49 16.96
CA THR A 176 64.88 -82.21 18.19
C THR A 176 64.33 -81.06 19.04
N ASP A 177 63.32 -80.32 18.56
CA ASP A 177 62.82 -79.07 19.19
C ASP A 177 61.67 -79.28 20.20
N GLY A 178 61.63 -80.42 20.90
CA GLY A 178 60.49 -80.83 21.74
C GLY A 178 60.01 -79.76 22.73
N LYS A 179 60.92 -79.16 23.51
CA LYS A 179 60.58 -78.10 24.48
C LYS A 179 60.04 -76.82 23.82
N LYS A 180 60.47 -76.50 22.59
CA LYS A 180 60.01 -75.33 21.85
C LYS A 180 58.62 -75.58 21.26
N LYS A 181 58.37 -76.78 20.74
CA LYS A 181 57.02 -77.19 20.28
C LYS A 181 55.98 -77.12 21.38
N GLU A 182 56.34 -77.50 22.60
CA GLU A 182 55.43 -77.48 23.75
C GLU A 182 55.06 -76.05 24.15
N ARG A 183 56.04 -75.13 24.22
CA ARG A 183 55.79 -73.69 24.44
C ARG A 183 54.92 -73.06 23.35
N LEU A 184 55.21 -73.34 22.08
CA LEU A 184 54.41 -72.80 20.96
C LEU A 184 52.97 -73.33 20.98
N LYS A 185 52.75 -74.57 21.43
CA LYS A 185 51.39 -75.11 21.65
C LYS A 185 50.66 -74.41 22.80
N GLU A 186 51.34 -74.15 23.91
CA GLU A 186 50.78 -73.35 25.01
C GLU A 186 50.42 -71.92 24.57
N ASP A 187 51.27 -71.27 23.77
CA ASP A 187 51.01 -69.94 23.22
C ASP A 187 49.80 -69.93 22.27
N ILE A 188 49.64 -70.98 21.44
CA ILE A 188 48.46 -71.18 20.60
C ILE A 188 47.19 -71.34 21.45
N ASP A 189 47.22 -72.20 22.46
CA ASP A 189 46.07 -72.44 23.34
C ASP A 189 45.68 -71.15 24.09
N ASN A 190 46.64 -70.37 24.56
CA ASN A 190 46.40 -69.07 25.20
C ASN A 190 45.77 -68.04 24.24
N LEU A 191 46.22 -67.98 22.99
CA LEU A 191 45.67 -67.08 21.97
C LEU A 191 44.25 -67.49 21.52
N ILE A 192 43.93 -68.78 21.52
CA ILE A 192 42.62 -69.32 21.14
C ILE A 192 41.60 -69.19 22.29
N ILE A 193 41.97 -69.57 23.52
CA ILE A 193 41.06 -69.54 24.68
C ILE A 193 40.61 -68.10 25.00
N LEU A 194 41.49 -67.12 24.81
CA LEU A 194 41.13 -65.72 24.98
C LEU A 194 40.04 -65.23 24.01
N ASN A 195 39.84 -65.86 22.84
CA ASN A 195 38.75 -65.50 21.93
C ASN A 195 37.39 -65.96 22.47
N CYS A 196 37.28 -67.17 23.00
CA CYS A 196 35.99 -67.71 23.48
C CYS A 196 35.44 -67.01 24.73
N CYS A 197 36.31 -66.52 25.63
CA CYS A 197 35.88 -65.75 26.81
C CYS A 197 35.47 -64.31 26.48
N GLN A 198 35.99 -63.72 25.39
CA GLN A 198 35.61 -62.35 24.99
C GLN A 198 34.27 -62.31 24.23
N ASP A 199 33.94 -63.35 23.48
CA ASP A 199 32.64 -63.47 22.78
C ASP A 199 31.46 -63.68 23.75
N SER A 200 31.70 -64.29 24.92
CA SER A 200 30.67 -64.53 25.94
C SER A 200 30.37 -63.31 26.82
N LEU A 201 31.34 -62.43 27.06
CA LEU A 201 31.14 -61.20 27.83
C LEU A 201 30.59 -60.03 26.98
N ASN A 202 30.97 -59.94 25.71
CA ASN A 202 30.52 -58.84 24.83
C ASN A 202 29.06 -58.99 24.36
N ASN A 203 28.50 -60.20 24.32
CA ASN A 203 27.09 -60.42 24.00
C ASN A 203 26.12 -60.00 25.12
N ILE A 204 26.61 -59.82 26.35
CA ILE A 204 25.76 -59.39 27.49
C ILE A 204 25.55 -57.86 27.48
N PHE A 205 26.44 -57.09 26.86
CA PHE A 205 26.38 -55.61 26.86
C PHE A 205 25.68 -54.97 25.66
N ILE A 206 25.10 -55.77 24.75
CA ILE A 206 24.39 -55.25 23.56
C ILE A 206 22.86 -55.11 23.81
N PHE A 207 22.34 -55.58 24.95
CA PHE A 207 20.89 -55.62 25.25
C PHE A 207 20.42 -54.83 26.50
N VAL A 208 21.24 -53.94 27.06
CA VAL A 208 20.82 -52.97 28.09
C VAL A 208 21.23 -51.57 27.65
#